data_AF-A0A087UM60-F1
#
_entry.id   AF-A0A087UM60-F1
#
_cell.length_a   1.000
_cell.length_b   1.000
_cell.length_c   1.000
_cell.angle_alpha   90.00
_cell.angle_beta   90.00
_cell.angle_gamma   90.00
#
_symmetry.space_group_name_H-M   'P 1'
#
loop_
_entity.id
_entity.type
_entity.pdbx_description
1 polymer ?
#
loop_
_entity_poly.entity_id
_entity_poly.type
_entity_poly.pdbx_seq_one_letter_code
_entity_poly.pdbx_strand_id
1 'polypeptide(L)'
;MAEDIEERIRNEPDIDLRFWLNDNVDKALHRLRACQPLRDETERLCKELKETLNLQDVLWNCGWGITHFRGCLQSFKGLTLQHPSDMCVLAGRTIVFGRQTGVSFEGHIILSSEDVRNNWLDMIQSVHQFDDLLKHIPNAERSLSEVLRGINVDHRKFQPTVMVQKYVQQLGKLTSALYKYRWLNGYPSTWPRRLDKFQIVVECEAGPLMLSPTGQFIVPASCPAFLLVDFVSKNMKEASDRLEQYN
;
A
#
# COMPACT_ATOMS: atom_id res chain seq x y z
N MET A 1 -26.02 12.95 31.26
CA MET A 1 -25.30 12.21 30.20
C MET A 1 -23.83 11.97 30.55
N ALA A 2 -23.08 12.94 31.09
CA ALA A 2 -21.70 12.68 31.54
C ALA A 2 -21.63 11.83 32.83
N GLU A 3 -22.47 12.14 33.83
CA GLU A 3 -22.53 11.37 35.10
C GLU A 3 -22.93 9.90 34.92
N ASP A 4 -23.83 9.63 33.96
CA ASP A 4 -24.34 8.29 33.61
C ASP A 4 -23.25 7.42 32.93
N ILE A 5 -22.29 8.04 32.24
CA ILE A 5 -21.14 7.33 31.65
C ILE A 5 -20.10 7.00 32.72
N GLU A 6 -19.84 7.93 33.65
CA GLU A 6 -18.91 7.69 34.75
C GLU A 6 -19.42 6.65 35.75
N GLU A 7 -20.73 6.58 35.98
CA GLU A 7 -21.34 5.56 36.83
C GLU A 7 -21.30 4.17 36.19
N ARG A 8 -21.42 4.09 34.86
CA ARG A 8 -21.23 2.84 34.10
C ARG A 8 -19.80 2.34 34.10
N ILE A 9 -18.80 3.22 34.01
CA ILE A 9 -17.38 2.85 34.10
C ILE A 9 -17.02 2.40 35.53
N ARG A 10 -17.61 3.03 36.56
CA ARG A 10 -17.42 2.61 37.97
C ARG A 10 -18.05 1.26 38.30
N ASN A 11 -19.14 0.91 37.63
CA ASN A 11 -19.89 -0.32 37.84
C ASN A 11 -19.50 -1.45 36.87
N GLU A 12 -18.56 -1.20 35.95
CA GLU A 12 -18.01 -2.26 35.12
C GLU A 12 -17.14 -3.18 36.00
N PRO A 13 -17.47 -4.49 36.07
CA PRO A 13 -16.64 -5.42 36.82
C PRO A 13 -15.24 -5.42 36.21
N ASP A 14 -14.22 -5.49 37.07
CA ASP A 14 -12.83 -5.64 36.64
C ASP A 14 -12.65 -7.05 36.06
N ILE A 15 -13.07 -7.20 34.80
CA ILE A 15 -13.05 -8.47 34.10
C ILE A 15 -11.59 -8.74 33.72
N ASP A 16 -10.95 -9.63 34.47
CA ASP A 16 -9.65 -10.19 34.10
C ASP A 16 -9.76 -10.78 32.68
N LEU A 17 -8.78 -10.46 31.82
CA LEU A 17 -8.68 -10.97 30.46
C LEU A 17 -8.83 -12.49 30.42
N ARG A 18 -8.31 -13.21 31.42
CA ARG A 18 -8.47 -14.68 31.52
C ARG A 18 -9.93 -15.10 31.66
N PHE A 19 -10.70 -14.39 32.49
CA PHE A 19 -12.13 -14.68 32.66
C PHE A 19 -12.89 -14.41 31.36
N TRP A 20 -12.63 -13.27 30.71
CA TRP A 20 -13.24 -12.93 29.42
C TRP A 20 -12.92 -13.97 28.34
N LEU A 21 -11.65 -14.39 28.23
CA LEU A 21 -11.23 -15.40 27.26
C LEU A 21 -11.93 -16.74 27.50
N ASN A 22 -12.01 -17.19 28.75
CA ASN A 22 -12.70 -18.43 29.10
C ASN A 22 -14.20 -18.39 28.76
N ASP A 23 -14.87 -17.25 28.95
CA ASP A 23 -16.30 -17.10 28.59
C ASP A 23 -16.55 -17.01 27.07
N ASN A 24 -15.54 -16.61 26.29
CA ASN A 24 -15.68 -16.33 24.87
C ASN A 24 -15.01 -17.34 23.94
N VAL A 25 -14.08 -18.16 24.43
CA VAL A 25 -13.30 -19.10 23.60
C VAL A 25 -14.21 -20.12 22.91
N ASP A 26 -15.16 -20.73 23.61
CA ASP A 26 -16.06 -21.72 23.02
C ASP A 26 -16.98 -21.09 21.98
N LYS A 27 -17.48 -19.87 22.24
CA LYS A 27 -18.29 -19.10 21.29
C LYS A 27 -17.47 -18.76 20.03
N ALA A 28 -16.21 -18.36 20.20
CA ALA A 28 -15.30 -18.06 19.10
C ALA A 28 -14.96 -19.31 18.28
N LEU A 29 -14.65 -20.44 18.93
CA LEU A 29 -14.37 -21.71 18.28
C LEU A 29 -15.60 -22.26 17.54
N HIS A 30 -16.79 -22.13 18.12
CA HIS A 30 -18.03 -22.51 17.46
C HIS A 30 -18.26 -21.69 16.18
N ARG A 31 -18.11 -20.36 16.26
CA ARG A 31 -18.20 -19.47 15.08
C ARG A 31 -17.13 -19.80 14.04
N LEU A 32 -15.90 -20.08 14.47
CA LEU A 32 -14.80 -20.46 13.58
C LEU A 32 -15.12 -21.75 12.81
N ARG A 33 -15.64 -22.76 13.50
CA ARG A 33 -16.07 -24.03 12.87
C ARG A 33 -17.26 -23.83 11.94
N ALA A 34 -18.24 -23.01 12.33
CA ALA A 34 -19.38 -22.67 11.48
C ALA A 34 -18.95 -21.98 10.18
N CYS A 35 -17.86 -21.20 10.21
CA CYS A 35 -17.27 -20.57 9.02
C CYS A 35 -16.36 -21.51 8.20
N GLN A 36 -16.10 -22.75 8.63
CA GLN A 36 -15.21 -23.68 7.91
C GLN A 36 -15.63 -23.90 6.45
N PRO A 37 -16.89 -24.24 6.13
CA PRO A 37 -17.27 -24.52 4.74
C PRO A 37 -17.08 -23.31 3.82
N LEU A 38 -17.26 -22.11 4.37
CA LEU A 38 -17.08 -20.85 3.64
C LEU A 38 -15.60 -20.58 3.34
N ARG A 39 -14.70 -20.92 4.28
CA ARG A 39 -13.24 -20.84 4.07
C ARG A 39 -12.77 -21.83 3.01
N ASP A 40 -13.19 -23.09 3.13
CA ASP A 40 -12.82 -24.15 2.19
C ASP A 40 -13.26 -23.80 0.77
N GLU A 41 -14.48 -23.30 0.62
CA GLU A 41 -15.00 -22.87 -0.69
C GLU A 41 -14.26 -21.65 -1.25
N THR A 42 -13.88 -20.69 -0.39
CA THR A 42 -13.08 -19.52 -0.80
C THR A 42 -11.70 -19.94 -1.28
N GLU A 43 -11.03 -20.82 -0.54
CA GLU A 43 -9.73 -21.38 -0.90
C GLU A 43 -9.80 -22.18 -2.21
N ARG A 44 -10.84 -23.01 -2.36
CA ARG A 44 -11.11 -23.75 -3.60
C ARG A 44 -11.27 -22.82 -4.80
N LEU A 45 -12.06 -21.75 -4.66
CA LEU A 45 -12.27 -20.76 -5.72
C LEU A 45 -10.98 -20.01 -6.07
N CYS A 46 -10.19 -19.61 -5.08
CA CYS A 46 -8.88 -19.00 -5.32
C CYS A 46 -7.97 -19.93 -6.11
N LYS A 47 -7.86 -21.19 -5.69
CA LYS A 47 -7.03 -22.20 -6.36
C LYS A 47 -7.49 -22.43 -7.81
N GLU A 48 -8.78 -22.60 -8.02
CA GLU A 48 -9.37 -22.80 -9.35
C GLU A 48 -9.08 -21.61 -10.29
N LEU A 49 -9.24 -20.37 -9.81
CA LEU A 49 -8.95 -19.17 -10.59
C LEU A 49 -7.45 -19.03 -10.88
N LYS A 50 -6.58 -19.31 -9.90
CA LYS A 50 -5.13 -19.29 -10.09
C LYS A 50 -4.69 -20.27 -11.17
N GLU A 51 -5.20 -21.50 -11.13
CA GLU A 51 -4.86 -22.53 -12.11
C GLU A 51 -5.42 -22.20 -13.49
N THR A 52 -6.69 -21.78 -13.58
CA THR A 52 -7.38 -21.50 -14.86
C THR A 52 -6.75 -20.33 -15.62
N LEU A 53 -6.35 -19.28 -14.91
CA LEU A 53 -5.82 -18.05 -15.49
C LEU A 53 -4.28 -17.97 -15.41
N ASN A 54 -3.61 -18.98 -14.85
CA ASN A 54 -2.18 -18.98 -14.56
C ASN A 54 -1.74 -17.76 -13.74
N LEU A 55 -2.49 -17.40 -12.68
CA LEU A 55 -2.17 -16.26 -11.82
C LEU A 55 -1.03 -16.60 -10.88
N GLN A 56 -0.22 -15.59 -10.54
CA GLN A 56 0.75 -15.69 -9.46
C GLN A 56 0.05 -15.82 -8.10
N ASP A 57 -0.90 -14.93 -7.82
CA ASP A 57 -1.69 -15.01 -6.59
C ASP A 57 -3.06 -14.32 -6.68
N VAL A 58 -3.94 -14.65 -5.71
CA VAL A 58 -5.24 -14.00 -5.50
C VAL A 58 -5.36 -13.58 -4.05
N LEU A 59 -5.41 -12.26 -3.81
CA LEU A 59 -5.36 -11.67 -2.47
C LEU A 59 -6.65 -10.91 -2.13
N TRP A 60 -6.89 -10.77 -0.83
CA TRP A 60 -8.01 -10.02 -0.27
C TRP A 60 -7.50 -8.86 0.58
N ASN A 61 -7.88 -7.62 0.23
CA ASN A 61 -7.44 -6.42 0.92
C ASN A 61 -8.49 -5.29 0.91
N CYS A 62 -9.69 -5.53 1.45
CA CYS A 62 -10.69 -4.46 1.59
C CYS A 62 -11.35 -4.37 2.98
N GLY A 63 -10.97 -5.22 3.92
CA GLY A 63 -11.44 -5.18 5.32
C GLY A 63 -12.86 -5.73 5.52
N TRP A 64 -13.51 -6.19 4.45
CA TRP A 64 -14.79 -6.88 4.51
C TRP A 64 -14.61 -8.37 4.90
N GLY A 65 -15.68 -8.99 5.38
CA GLY A 65 -15.67 -10.40 5.80
C GLY A 65 -15.55 -11.38 4.62
N ILE A 66 -15.17 -12.63 4.92
CA ILE A 66 -14.91 -13.69 3.93
C ILE A 66 -16.11 -13.99 3.00
N THR A 67 -17.33 -13.73 3.44
CA THR A 67 -18.54 -13.86 2.59
C THR A 67 -18.48 -12.93 1.37
N HIS A 68 -18.01 -11.69 1.56
CA HIS A 68 -17.85 -10.74 0.45
C HIS A 68 -16.74 -11.19 -0.49
N PHE A 69 -15.62 -11.66 0.07
CA PHE A 69 -14.51 -12.17 -0.74
C PHE A 69 -14.97 -13.32 -1.64
N ARG A 70 -15.69 -14.31 -1.08
CA ARG A 70 -16.30 -15.39 -1.87
C ARG A 70 -17.21 -14.85 -2.98
N GLY A 71 -18.06 -13.87 -2.68
CA GLY A 71 -18.94 -13.25 -3.67
C GLY A 71 -18.17 -12.59 -4.83
N CYS A 72 -17.05 -11.93 -4.52
CA CYS A 72 -16.15 -11.37 -5.53
C CYS A 72 -15.52 -12.46 -6.40
N LEU A 73 -15.01 -13.54 -5.79
CA LEU A 73 -14.41 -14.66 -6.52
C LEU A 73 -15.41 -15.34 -7.45
N GLN A 74 -16.64 -15.57 -7.01
CA GLN A 74 -17.70 -16.14 -7.83
C GLN A 74 -18.09 -15.23 -9.00
N SER A 75 -18.22 -13.93 -8.72
CA SER A 75 -18.53 -12.94 -9.75
C SER A 75 -17.41 -12.85 -10.79
N PHE A 76 -16.16 -12.88 -10.34
CA PHE A 76 -14.99 -12.85 -11.20
C PHE A 76 -14.87 -14.13 -12.03
N LYS A 77 -15.10 -15.30 -11.43
CA LYS A 77 -15.19 -16.58 -12.17
C LYS A 77 -16.27 -16.55 -13.27
N GLY A 78 -17.42 -15.94 -12.98
CA GLY A 78 -18.44 -15.72 -14.01
C GLY A 78 -17.92 -14.86 -15.18
N LEU A 79 -17.21 -13.79 -14.86
CA LEU A 79 -16.60 -12.90 -15.86
C LEU A 79 -15.55 -13.63 -16.71
N THR A 80 -14.71 -14.48 -16.10
CA THR A 80 -13.65 -15.21 -16.81
C THR A 80 -14.22 -16.23 -17.80
N LEU A 81 -15.36 -16.83 -17.49
CA LEU A 81 -16.07 -17.73 -18.39
C LEU A 81 -16.75 -16.99 -19.55
N GLN A 82 -17.21 -15.76 -19.32
CA GLN A 82 -17.87 -14.93 -20.33
C GLN A 82 -16.88 -14.29 -21.31
N HIS A 83 -15.71 -13.91 -20.82
CA HIS A 83 -14.71 -13.13 -21.56
C HIS A 83 -13.32 -13.79 -21.55
N PRO A 84 -13.18 -15.06 -21.99
CA PRO A 84 -11.93 -15.80 -21.86
C PRO A 84 -10.75 -15.15 -22.62
N SER A 85 -11.01 -14.50 -23.76
CA SER A 85 -9.99 -13.81 -24.54
C SER A 85 -9.39 -12.60 -23.82
N ASP A 86 -10.22 -11.85 -23.09
CA ASP A 86 -9.77 -10.67 -22.34
C ASP A 86 -8.93 -11.07 -21.11
N MET A 87 -9.14 -12.27 -20.56
CA MET A 87 -8.42 -12.73 -19.37
C MET A 87 -6.98 -13.18 -19.63
N CYS A 88 -6.58 -13.39 -20.89
CA CYS A 88 -5.23 -13.83 -21.23
C CYS A 88 -4.14 -12.89 -20.68
N VAL A 89 -4.46 -11.60 -20.54
CA VAL A 89 -3.54 -10.55 -20.04
C VAL A 89 -3.18 -10.71 -18.56
N LEU A 90 -3.93 -11.53 -17.83
CA LEU A 90 -3.78 -11.75 -16.38
C LEU A 90 -2.75 -12.83 -16.04
N ALA A 91 -2.31 -13.63 -17.02
CA ALA A 91 -1.35 -14.70 -16.79
C ALA A 91 -0.05 -14.16 -16.18
N GLY A 92 0.43 -14.82 -15.13
CA GLY A 92 1.63 -14.44 -14.37
C GLY A 92 1.44 -13.24 -13.44
N ARG A 93 0.23 -12.70 -13.28
CA ARG A 93 -0.04 -11.53 -12.43
C ARG A 93 -0.74 -11.92 -11.12
N THR A 94 -0.69 -11.03 -10.15
CA THR A 94 -1.45 -11.12 -8.90
C THR A 94 -2.70 -10.27 -8.99
N ILE A 95 -3.85 -10.84 -8.63
CA ILE A 95 -5.11 -10.12 -8.49
C ILE A 95 -5.39 -9.85 -7.02
N VAL A 96 -5.79 -8.63 -6.71
CA VAL A 96 -6.14 -8.21 -5.36
C VAL A 96 -7.57 -7.68 -5.38
N PHE A 97 -8.44 -8.28 -4.60
CA PHE A 97 -9.76 -7.68 -4.36
C PHE A 97 -9.64 -6.64 -3.26
N GLY A 98 -9.73 -5.37 -3.65
CA GLY A 98 -9.43 -4.21 -2.82
C GLY A 98 -10.59 -3.22 -2.73
N ARG A 99 -10.27 -1.97 -2.35
CA ARG A 99 -11.24 -0.86 -2.30
C ARG A 99 -11.24 0.05 -3.52
N GLN A 100 -10.26 -0.13 -4.40
CA GLN A 100 -10.06 0.71 -5.58
C GLN A 100 -9.71 -0.19 -6.75
N THR A 101 -10.17 0.18 -7.94
CA THR A 101 -9.85 -0.53 -9.18
C THR A 101 -8.66 0.15 -9.87
N GLY A 102 -7.68 -0.63 -10.31
CA GLY A 102 -6.47 -0.13 -10.97
C GLY A 102 -5.27 -1.06 -10.82
N VAL A 103 -4.08 -0.55 -11.07
CA VAL A 103 -2.82 -1.31 -10.95
C VAL A 103 -1.95 -0.67 -9.87
N SER A 104 -1.49 -1.47 -8.90
CA SER A 104 -0.56 -1.03 -7.87
C SER A 104 0.82 -0.73 -8.47
N PHE A 105 1.65 0.07 -7.78
CA PHE A 105 3.03 0.28 -8.23
C PHE A 105 3.89 -1.01 -8.21
N GLU A 106 3.46 -2.05 -7.47
CA GLU A 106 4.06 -3.39 -7.47
C GLU A 106 3.63 -4.23 -8.68
N GLY A 107 2.70 -3.73 -9.50
CA GLY A 107 2.15 -4.43 -10.67
C GLY A 107 0.98 -5.37 -10.34
N HIS A 108 0.44 -5.31 -9.12
CA HIS A 108 -0.77 -6.05 -8.77
C HIS A 108 -2.00 -5.42 -9.39
N ILE A 109 -2.88 -6.26 -9.95
CA ILE A 109 -4.16 -5.83 -10.48
C ILE A 109 -5.16 -5.76 -9.33
N ILE A 110 -5.68 -4.58 -9.04
CA ILE A 110 -6.66 -4.37 -7.98
C ILE A 110 -8.05 -4.23 -8.59
N LEU A 111 -8.98 -5.04 -8.11
CA LEU A 111 -10.39 -4.97 -8.46
C LEU A 111 -11.16 -4.56 -7.21
N SER A 112 -11.88 -3.44 -7.25
CA SER A 112 -12.68 -3.01 -6.11
C SER A 112 -13.80 -4.01 -5.84
N SER A 113 -13.95 -4.45 -4.59
CA SER A 113 -15.05 -5.32 -4.18
C SER A 113 -16.43 -4.62 -4.25
N GLU A 114 -16.43 -3.30 -4.42
CA GLU A 114 -17.63 -2.46 -4.52
C GLU A 114 -18.02 -2.15 -5.97
N ASP A 115 -17.17 -2.50 -6.93
CA ASP A 115 -17.41 -2.25 -8.36
C ASP A 115 -18.32 -3.29 -9.02
N VAL A 116 -18.93 -2.90 -10.13
CA VAL A 116 -19.67 -3.80 -11.02
C VAL A 116 -18.73 -4.55 -11.96
N ARG A 117 -19.17 -5.72 -12.44
CA ARG A 117 -18.38 -6.61 -13.31
C ARG A 117 -17.84 -5.94 -14.57
N ASN A 118 -18.59 -5.00 -15.16
CA ASN A 118 -18.12 -4.27 -16.35
C ASN A 118 -16.92 -3.37 -16.04
N ASN A 119 -16.89 -2.70 -14.89
CA ASN A 119 -15.74 -1.89 -14.49
C ASN A 119 -14.47 -2.74 -14.33
N TRP A 120 -14.62 -3.98 -13.83
CA TRP A 120 -13.51 -4.92 -13.76
C TRP A 120 -13.01 -5.30 -15.15
N LEU A 121 -13.93 -5.60 -16.09
CA LEU A 121 -13.57 -5.93 -17.46
C LEU A 121 -12.84 -4.78 -18.16
N ASP A 122 -13.36 -3.56 -18.05
CA ASP A 122 -12.75 -2.35 -18.63
C ASP A 122 -11.32 -2.12 -18.09
N MET A 123 -11.11 -2.37 -16.79
CA MET A 123 -9.78 -2.33 -16.20
C MET A 123 -8.89 -3.42 -16.81
N ILE A 124 -9.36 -4.68 -16.89
CA ILE A 124 -8.57 -5.81 -17.41
C ILE A 124 -8.12 -5.54 -18.85
N GLN A 125 -9.02 -5.04 -19.68
CA GLN A 125 -8.74 -4.66 -21.06
C GLN A 125 -7.73 -3.50 -21.18
N SER A 126 -7.61 -2.65 -20.16
CA SER A 126 -6.68 -1.52 -20.13
C SER A 126 -5.37 -1.79 -19.38
N VAL A 127 -5.16 -2.99 -18.82
CA VAL A 127 -3.96 -3.35 -18.03
C VAL A 127 -2.65 -3.00 -18.74
N HIS A 128 -2.56 -3.22 -20.05
CA HIS A 128 -1.34 -2.95 -20.83
C HIS A 128 -0.87 -1.49 -20.78
N GLN A 129 -1.81 -0.54 -20.62
CA GLN A 129 -1.48 0.88 -20.49
C GLN A 129 -0.69 1.17 -19.20
N PHE A 130 -0.84 0.33 -18.18
CA PHE A 130 -0.13 0.44 -16.91
C PHE A 130 1.25 -0.24 -16.95
N ASP A 131 1.46 -1.22 -17.84
CA ASP A 131 2.75 -1.90 -17.99
C ASP A 131 3.87 -0.92 -18.38
N ASP A 132 3.56 0.04 -19.25
CA ASP A 132 4.52 1.08 -19.62
C ASP A 132 4.82 2.04 -18.46
N LEU A 133 3.81 2.35 -17.64
CA LEU A 133 4.02 3.14 -16.42
C LEU A 133 4.89 2.42 -15.39
N LEU A 134 4.71 1.10 -15.22
CA LEU A 134 5.55 0.29 -14.33
C LEU A 134 7.02 0.33 -14.77
N LYS A 135 7.30 0.25 -16.09
CA LYS A 135 8.66 0.39 -16.64
C LYS A 135 9.29 1.77 -16.37
N HIS A 136 8.48 2.80 -16.16
CA HIS A 136 8.95 4.15 -15.85
C HIS A 136 9.30 4.37 -14.37
N ILE A 137 8.81 3.53 -13.45
CA ILE A 137 9.06 3.68 -12.00
C ILE A 137 10.56 3.82 -11.68
N PRO A 138 11.46 2.91 -12.11
CA PRO A 138 12.87 2.99 -11.72
C PRO A 138 13.55 4.27 -12.19
N ASN A 139 13.11 4.82 -13.32
CA ASN A 139 13.64 6.08 -13.84
C ASN A 139 13.11 7.29 -13.06
N ALA A 140 11.84 7.25 -12.62
CA ALA A 140 11.27 8.28 -11.77
C ALA A 140 11.95 8.31 -10.39
N GLU A 141 12.15 7.14 -9.77
CA GLU A 141 12.88 6.99 -8.52
C GLU A 141 14.33 7.48 -8.63
N ARG A 142 15.03 7.07 -9.71
CA ARG A 142 16.40 7.54 -9.98
C ARG A 142 16.46 9.05 -10.16
N SER A 143 15.48 9.64 -10.84
CA SER A 143 15.44 11.09 -11.05
C SER A 143 15.28 11.85 -9.74
N LEU A 144 14.42 11.35 -8.84
CA LEU A 144 14.26 11.89 -7.48
C LEU A 144 15.54 11.71 -6.65
N SER A 145 16.14 10.52 -6.72
CA SER A 145 17.39 10.21 -6.02
C SER A 145 18.50 11.16 -6.45
N GLU A 146 18.71 11.35 -7.76
CA GLU A 146 19.78 12.21 -8.29
C GLU A 146 19.59 13.68 -7.93
N VAL A 147 18.35 14.21 -7.98
CA VAL A 147 18.12 15.60 -7.54
C VAL A 147 18.41 15.77 -6.04
N LEU A 148 18.29 14.71 -5.25
CA LEU A 148 18.63 14.65 -3.82
C LEU A 148 20.07 14.14 -3.54
N ARG A 149 20.99 14.18 -4.52
CA ARG A 149 22.38 13.70 -4.38
C ARG A 149 22.52 12.21 -4.03
N GLY A 150 21.63 11.37 -4.54
CA GLY A 150 21.72 9.92 -4.43
C GLY A 150 21.01 9.31 -3.22
N ILE A 151 20.19 10.07 -2.47
CA ILE A 151 19.33 9.45 -1.44
C ILE A 151 18.47 8.36 -2.08
N ASN A 152 18.45 7.16 -1.50
CA ASN A 152 17.71 6.03 -2.06
C ASN A 152 16.22 6.22 -1.84
N VAL A 153 15.42 6.13 -2.91
CA VAL A 153 13.96 6.10 -2.78
C VAL A 153 13.54 4.71 -2.34
N ASP A 154 12.84 4.62 -1.22
CA ASP A 154 12.39 3.36 -0.63
C ASP A 154 10.86 3.36 -0.44
N HIS A 155 10.32 2.16 -0.23
CA HIS A 155 8.91 1.90 -0.04
C HIS A 155 8.70 1.12 1.25
N ARG A 156 7.77 1.56 2.10
CA ARG A 156 7.45 0.80 3.30
C ARG A 156 6.64 -0.44 2.94
N LYS A 157 7.03 -1.58 3.52
CA LYS A 157 6.31 -2.85 3.40
C LYS A 157 4.87 -2.79 3.92
N PHE A 158 4.59 -1.91 4.87
CA PHE A 158 3.28 -1.78 5.53
C PHE A 158 2.61 -0.43 5.23
N GLN A 159 2.53 -0.07 3.95
CA GLN A 159 1.79 1.12 3.51
C GLN A 159 0.48 0.74 2.81
N PRO A 160 -0.53 1.63 2.83
CA PRO A 160 -1.72 1.44 2.00
C PRO A 160 -1.31 1.28 0.54
N THR A 161 -2.05 0.45 -0.20
CA THR A 161 -1.73 0.20 -1.61
C THR A 161 -1.80 1.50 -2.41
N VAL A 162 -0.73 1.79 -3.16
CA VAL A 162 -0.63 2.98 -4.01
C VAL A 162 -0.72 2.57 -5.47
N MET A 163 -1.60 3.24 -6.23
CA MET A 163 -1.74 3.02 -7.67
C MET A 163 -0.53 3.57 -8.43
N VAL A 164 -0.08 2.86 -9.47
CA VAL A 164 1.12 3.20 -10.24
C VAL A 164 1.07 4.61 -10.82
N GLN A 165 -0.06 5.02 -11.39
CA GLN A 165 -0.25 6.37 -11.95
C GLN A 165 -0.01 7.45 -10.89
N LYS A 166 -0.61 7.25 -9.70
CA LYS A 166 -0.48 8.19 -8.58
C LYS A 166 0.95 8.23 -8.08
N TYR A 167 1.61 7.08 -7.96
CA TYR A 167 2.99 7.00 -7.51
C TYR A 167 3.95 7.75 -8.45
N VAL A 168 3.89 7.48 -9.75
CA VAL A 168 4.71 8.17 -10.76
C VAL A 168 4.44 9.68 -10.76
N GLN A 169 3.17 10.09 -10.68
CA GLN A 169 2.81 11.50 -10.60
C GLN A 169 3.40 12.18 -9.36
N GLN A 170 3.35 11.52 -8.20
CA GLN A 170 3.88 12.02 -6.93
C GLN A 170 5.39 12.20 -6.99
N LEU A 171 6.13 11.21 -7.48
CA LEU A 171 7.56 11.32 -7.70
C LEU A 171 7.90 12.45 -8.67
N GLY A 172 7.18 12.56 -9.79
CA GLY A 172 7.39 13.58 -10.81
C GLY A 172 7.17 15.00 -10.28
N LYS A 173 6.10 15.23 -9.50
CA LYS A 173 5.81 16.53 -8.86
C LYS A 173 6.94 16.95 -7.93
N LEU A 174 7.34 16.07 -7.00
CA LEU A 174 8.40 16.35 -6.03
C LEU A 174 9.74 16.59 -6.71
N THR A 175 10.10 15.74 -7.68
CA THR A 175 11.34 15.85 -8.45
C THR A 175 11.41 17.17 -9.21
N SER A 176 10.32 17.56 -9.88
CA SER A 176 10.25 18.84 -10.63
C SER A 176 10.39 20.05 -9.70
N ALA A 177 9.74 20.02 -8.53
CA ALA A 177 9.86 21.07 -7.53
C ALA A 177 11.31 21.20 -7.02
N LEU A 178 11.99 20.08 -6.79
CA LEU A 178 13.38 20.04 -6.35
C LEU A 178 14.35 20.51 -7.43
N TYR A 179 14.14 20.15 -8.70
CA TYR A 179 14.95 20.65 -9.80
C TYR A 179 14.85 22.18 -9.91
N LYS A 180 13.62 22.71 -9.84
CA LYS A 180 13.39 24.17 -9.87
C LYS A 180 14.07 24.87 -8.71
N TYR A 181 13.96 24.31 -7.50
CA TYR A 181 14.62 24.86 -6.31
C TYR A 181 16.16 24.82 -6.44
N ARG A 182 16.72 23.68 -6.87
CA ARG A 182 18.16 23.48 -7.07
C ARG A 182 18.71 24.44 -8.12
N TRP A 183 17.99 24.69 -9.20
CA TRP A 183 18.44 25.60 -10.25
C TRP A 183 18.58 27.04 -9.72
N LEU A 184 17.69 27.48 -8.83
CA LEU A 184 17.71 28.82 -8.24
C LEU A 184 18.69 28.98 -7.08
N ASN A 185 18.81 27.96 -6.22
CA ASN A 185 19.49 28.08 -4.92
C ASN A 185 20.77 27.24 -4.81
N GLY A 186 21.01 26.34 -5.77
CA GLY A 186 22.04 25.32 -5.65
C GLY A 186 21.73 24.29 -4.57
N TYR A 187 22.77 23.59 -4.12
CA TYR A 187 22.70 22.71 -2.95
C TYR A 187 23.19 23.43 -1.71
N PRO A 188 22.67 23.09 -0.51
CA PRO A 188 23.26 23.58 0.74
C PRO A 188 24.75 23.24 0.83
N SER A 189 25.55 24.18 1.32
CA SER A 189 27.00 23.99 1.49
C SER A 189 27.34 22.90 2.51
N THR A 190 26.43 22.61 3.44
CA THR A 190 26.55 21.55 4.43
C THR A 190 26.34 20.15 3.86
N TRP A 191 25.81 20.02 2.64
CA TRP A 191 25.56 18.71 2.04
C TRP A 191 26.85 18.11 1.48
N PRO A 192 27.13 16.83 1.79
CA PRO A 192 28.22 16.09 1.14
C PRO A 192 27.95 15.91 -0.35
N ARG A 193 28.97 15.44 -1.09
CA ARG A 193 28.85 15.20 -2.53
C ARG A 193 27.71 14.24 -2.86
N ARG A 194 27.56 13.17 -2.08
CA ARG A 194 26.50 12.16 -2.19
C ARG A 194 25.91 11.83 -0.82
N LEU A 195 24.65 11.39 -0.83
CA LEU A 195 23.83 11.07 0.33
C LEU A 195 23.30 9.62 0.25
N ASP A 196 24.01 8.74 -0.46
CA ASP A 196 23.57 7.37 -0.78
C ASP A 196 23.27 6.48 0.42
N LYS A 197 23.80 6.82 1.60
CA LYS A 197 23.55 6.07 2.83
C LYS A 197 22.14 6.29 3.39
N PHE A 198 21.46 7.36 2.96
CA PHE A 198 20.14 7.71 3.45
C PHE A 198 19.04 7.17 2.54
N GLN A 199 17.86 7.00 3.12
CA GLN A 199 16.65 6.57 2.43
C GLN A 199 15.54 7.60 2.58
N ILE A 200 14.71 7.73 1.55
CA ILE A 200 13.53 8.59 1.54
C ILE A 200 12.30 7.81 1.10
N VAL A 201 11.21 7.97 1.83
CA VAL A 201 9.89 7.41 1.52
C VAL A 201 8.96 8.57 1.16
N VAL A 202 8.43 8.53 -0.06
CA VAL A 202 7.45 9.51 -0.54
C VAL A 202 6.04 8.97 -0.29
N GLU A 203 5.30 9.64 0.60
CA GLU A 203 3.91 9.29 0.92
C GLU A 203 2.89 10.15 0.15
N CYS A 204 1.61 9.94 0.46
CA CYS A 204 0.50 10.70 -0.10
C CYS A 204 0.62 12.22 0.17
N GLU A 205 -0.19 13.02 -0.52
CA GLU A 205 -0.09 14.49 -0.47
C GLU A 205 -0.33 15.08 0.94
N ALA A 206 -0.96 14.34 1.84
CA ALA A 206 -1.18 14.72 3.24
C ALA A 206 -0.31 13.91 4.22
N GLY A 207 0.74 13.25 3.73
CA GLY A 207 1.68 12.50 4.55
C GLY A 207 2.49 13.40 5.50
N PRO A 208 3.12 12.82 6.53
CA PRO A 208 3.94 13.57 7.47
C PRO A 208 5.29 13.94 6.85
N LEU A 209 5.87 15.04 7.32
CA LEU A 209 7.29 15.34 7.14
C LEU A 209 8.02 14.96 8.43
N MET A 210 8.65 13.79 8.46
CA MET A 210 9.25 13.24 9.68
C MET A 210 10.44 12.32 9.41
N LEU A 211 11.27 12.11 10.44
CA LEU A 211 12.34 11.11 10.40
C LEU A 211 11.83 9.84 11.10
N SER A 212 11.87 8.70 10.41
CA SER A 212 11.45 7.41 10.99
C SER A 212 12.41 6.97 12.10
N PRO A 213 11.97 6.10 13.03
CA PRO A 213 12.86 5.49 14.04
C PRO A 213 14.06 4.74 13.43
N THR A 214 13.92 4.24 12.20
CA THR A 214 14.96 3.55 11.44
C THR A 214 15.86 4.49 10.62
N GLY A 215 15.70 5.82 10.76
CA GLY A 215 16.54 6.81 10.08
C GLY A 215 16.12 7.14 8.63
N GLN A 216 14.92 6.74 8.21
CA GLN A 216 14.38 7.05 6.87
C GLN A 216 13.68 8.41 6.89
N PHE A 217 13.91 9.23 5.86
CA PHE A 217 13.16 10.48 5.68
C PHE A 217 11.78 10.16 5.11
N ILE A 218 10.72 10.56 5.80
CA ILE A 218 9.34 10.37 5.38
C ILE A 218 8.80 11.73 4.96
N VAL A 219 8.29 11.83 3.74
CA VAL A 219 7.95 13.12 3.14
C VAL A 219 6.63 13.01 2.38
N PRO A 220 5.75 14.03 2.45
CA PRO A 220 4.58 14.06 1.57
C PRO A 220 5.01 14.42 0.15
N ALA A 221 4.35 13.84 -0.85
CA ALA A 221 4.58 14.19 -2.26
C ALA A 221 4.33 15.68 -2.60
N SER A 222 3.56 16.37 -1.76
CA SER A 222 3.26 17.81 -1.88
C SER A 222 4.28 18.72 -1.17
N CYS A 223 5.30 18.13 -0.52
CA CYS A 223 6.27 18.88 0.28
C CYS A 223 6.96 19.97 -0.55
N PRO A 224 6.92 21.25 -0.11
CA PRO A 224 7.69 22.30 -0.76
C PRO A 224 9.18 21.99 -0.74
N ALA A 225 9.86 22.18 -1.88
CA ALA A 225 11.27 21.81 -2.02
C ALA A 225 12.20 22.46 -0.99
N PHE A 226 11.98 23.74 -0.65
CA PHE A 226 12.79 24.42 0.39
C PHE A 226 12.64 23.76 1.76
N LEU A 227 11.41 23.33 2.10
CA LEU A 227 11.10 22.69 3.36
C LEU A 227 11.73 21.30 3.42
N LEU A 228 11.69 20.56 2.31
CA LEU A 228 12.37 19.27 2.19
C LEU A 228 13.88 19.39 2.39
N VAL A 229 14.51 20.35 1.72
CA VAL A 229 15.96 20.56 1.78
C VAL A 229 16.39 20.99 3.19
N ASP A 230 15.65 21.89 3.83
CA ASP A 230 15.89 22.31 5.22
C ASP A 230 15.70 21.14 6.20
N PHE A 231 14.63 20.36 6.04
CA PHE A 231 14.35 19.18 6.84
C PHE A 231 15.48 18.15 6.76
N VAL A 232 15.91 17.77 5.56
CA VAL A 232 17.05 16.85 5.38
C VAL A 232 18.29 17.43 6.05
N SER A 233 18.60 18.71 5.80
CA SER A 233 19.78 19.37 6.36
C SER A 233 19.86 19.30 7.88
N LYS A 234 18.74 19.53 8.57
CA LYS A 234 18.65 19.50 10.03
C LYS A 234 18.72 18.10 10.62
N ASN A 235 18.25 17.09 9.89
CA ASN A 235 18.06 15.74 10.40
C ASN A 235 19.14 14.74 9.95
N MET A 236 20.11 15.11 9.10
CA MET A 236 21.16 14.21 8.61
C MET A 236 21.97 13.51 9.72
N LYS A 237 22.28 14.22 10.81
CA LYS A 237 23.04 13.66 11.93
C LYS A 237 22.22 12.58 12.64
N GLU A 238 21.02 12.94 13.08
CA GLU A 238 20.10 12.02 13.76
C GLU A 238 19.73 10.82 12.89
N ALA A 239 19.55 11.02 11.59
CA ALA A 239 19.32 9.93 10.64
C ALA A 239 20.52 8.97 10.57
N SER A 240 21.75 9.49 10.63
CA SER A 240 22.96 8.65 10.66
C SER A 240 23.04 7.84 11.95
N ASP A 241 22.80 8.48 13.09
CA ASP A 241 22.84 7.83 14.41
C ASP A 241 21.80 6.69 14.49
N ARG A 242 20.59 6.88 13.93
CA ARG A 242 19.55 5.84 13.86
C ARG A 242 19.94 4.69 12.93
N LEU A 243 20.52 4.98 11.78
CA LEU A 243 20.98 3.94 10.85
C LEU A 243 22.08 3.07 11.47
N GLU A 244 22.94 3.62 12.32
CA GLU A 244 23.99 2.86 13.02
C GLU A 244 23.44 1.98 14.16
N GLN A 245 22.30 2.34 14.76
CA GLN A 245 21.68 1.56 15.84
C GLN A 245 20.85 0.37 15.35
N TYR A 246 20.37 0.43 14.10
CA TYR A 246 19.46 -0.56 13.50
C TYR A 246 20.11 -1.43 12.41
N ASN A 247 21.39 -1.18 12.08
CA ASN A 247 22.23 -2.08 11.26
C ASN A 247 23.10 -2.95 12.16
#